data_AF-A0A2H9SLG0-F1
#
_entry.id   AF-A0A2H9SLG0-F1
#
_cell.length_a   1.000
_cell.length_b   1.000
_cell.length_c   1.000
_cell.angle_alpha   90.00
_cell.angle_beta   90.00
_cell.angle_gamma   90.00
#
_symmetry.space_group_name_H-M   'P 1'
#
loop_
_entity.id
_entity.type
_entity.pdbx_description
1 polymer ?
#
loop_
_entity_poly.entity_id
_entity_poly.type
_entity_poly.pdbx_seq_one_letter_code
_entity_poly.pdbx_strand_id
1 'polypeptide(L)'
;MGNNIIAPVSEENQLAGHEEFIRILEENKTSIGTELFETIYKFTLLKAEIAKPQRPHTSWQIIEAFMSIVATQDPTWFHFDIARKVLEHETPDALNGKSAVDILARELVEKCKELKALVKCPTELQSIKGEGKKEGTIEILEVTNSEPNFENLFINESFLNWDREYIKLISSIGAKGKEFSQKLSDKLSHENNKNFLSFWFEPINKSKKTYFFHSPAFIILGEVLWTDVVKTKWERQTRHTPAIAKGVLITTIKPPLSKDTKIEVKDSMITCYSDEGKIISTVPCIDPKLVNLICKGMQAFSSLCGHKLLRWQVQTGFRNWVEGNNDPRLICTSGGYQGIANLIGCGASNKSPSEVKAILHAQAFGQFNFPQGGTGNMIILREIEKYRNGEPSKINIILGEMLLPNFTHLMPAGEKRRLVPITDLPPLIGSKNTHAAQAMLQILILEEFSNQSDKLASSGSILLPISKWKELAHQANLAQSYVEKIIAGWTEDDLFSKAFLQKQGDEYTLGPSYSLVTNFLEYQGKQRIEGSKGGYKSAELKKELAARKYSKAKSKQNSG
;
A
#
# COMPACT_ATOMS: atom_id res chain seq x y z
N MET A 1 56.33 16.43 36.74
CA MET A 1 55.48 17.40 36.00
C MET A 1 56.03 17.49 34.60
N GLY A 2 55.30 16.96 33.62
CA GLY A 2 55.67 17.02 32.20
C GLY A 2 54.38 16.99 31.40
N ASN A 3 53.93 18.17 30.96
CA ASN A 3 52.76 18.33 30.10
C ASN A 3 53.12 17.85 28.69
N ASN A 4 52.56 16.71 28.27
CA ASN A 4 52.51 16.36 26.85
C ASN A 4 51.31 17.10 26.22
N ILE A 5 51.62 18.20 25.56
CA ILE A 5 50.72 18.91 24.65
C ILE A 5 50.59 18.02 23.41
N ILE A 6 49.41 17.45 23.18
CA ILE A 6 49.07 16.79 21.92
C ILE A 6 48.96 17.90 20.88
N ALA A 7 49.91 17.93 19.94
CA ALA A 7 49.88 18.86 18.82
C ALA A 7 48.63 18.60 17.95
N PRO A 8 47.98 19.66 17.42
CA PRO A 8 46.91 19.49 16.45
C PRO A 8 47.47 18.83 15.18
N VAL A 9 46.80 17.78 14.70
CA VAL A 9 47.08 17.15 13.41
C VAL A 9 46.97 18.21 12.32
N SER A 10 48.07 18.45 11.59
CA SER A 10 48.16 19.47 10.53
C SER A 10 47.09 19.26 9.44
N GLU A 11 46.58 20.36 8.87
CA GLU A 11 45.61 20.36 7.76
C GLU A 11 46.10 19.54 6.55
N GLU A 12 47.41 19.52 6.30
CA GLU A 12 48.04 18.73 5.23
C GLU A 12 47.76 17.22 5.36
N ASN A 13 47.71 16.67 6.58
CA ASN A 13 47.41 15.25 6.78
C ASN A 13 45.92 14.92 6.57
N GLN A 14 45.03 15.91 6.59
CA GLN A 14 43.60 15.73 6.34
C GLN A 14 43.27 15.77 4.84
N LEU A 15 43.96 16.63 4.08
CA LEU A 15 43.90 16.69 2.62
C LEU A 15 44.46 15.41 1.97
N ALA A 16 45.60 14.91 2.45
CA ALA A 16 46.20 13.68 1.92
C ALA A 16 45.31 12.43 2.08
N GLY A 17 44.59 12.30 3.21
CA GLY A 17 43.63 11.21 3.41
C GLY A 17 42.35 11.35 2.58
N HIS A 18 42.02 12.57 2.15
CA HIS A 18 40.87 12.87 1.30
C HIS A 18 41.12 12.51 -0.16
N GLU A 19 42.29 12.91 -0.68
CA GLU A 19 42.73 12.59 -2.03
C GLU A 19 42.89 11.08 -2.24
N GLU A 20 43.44 10.37 -1.24
CA GLU A 20 43.56 8.91 -1.27
C GLU A 20 42.19 8.22 -1.30
N PHE A 21 41.22 8.71 -0.53
CA PHE A 21 39.86 8.16 -0.52
C PHE A 21 39.12 8.41 -1.84
N ILE A 22 39.28 9.60 -2.44
CA ILE A 22 38.76 9.91 -3.77
C ILE A 22 39.39 8.99 -4.82
N ARG A 23 40.71 8.80 -4.77
CA ARG A 23 41.42 7.88 -5.68
C ARG A 23 40.89 6.45 -5.56
N ILE A 24 40.69 5.96 -4.35
CA ILE A 24 40.11 4.63 -4.08
C ILE A 24 38.68 4.53 -4.65
N LEU A 25 37.86 5.58 -4.51
CA LEU A 25 36.51 5.58 -5.10
C LEU A 25 36.56 5.55 -6.63
N GLU A 26 37.49 6.31 -7.24
CA GLU A 26 37.66 6.35 -8.71
C GLU A 26 38.13 4.99 -9.25
N GLU A 27 39.08 4.36 -8.57
CA GLU A 27 39.57 3.01 -8.89
C GLU A 27 38.45 1.95 -8.83
N ASN A 28 37.42 2.17 -8.01
CA ASN A 28 36.30 1.25 -7.83
C ASN A 28 35.00 1.66 -8.54
N LYS A 29 35.01 2.76 -9.33
CA LYS A 29 33.82 3.33 -9.99
C LYS A 29 33.01 2.29 -10.78
N THR A 30 33.68 1.42 -11.52
CA THR A 30 33.06 0.39 -12.37
C THR A 30 32.34 -0.69 -11.54
N SER A 31 32.84 -0.99 -10.34
CA SER A 31 32.26 -2.00 -9.43
C SER A 31 31.12 -1.45 -8.58
N ILE A 32 31.15 -0.15 -8.24
CA ILE A 32 30.18 0.52 -7.37
C ILE A 32 28.98 1.04 -8.17
N GLY A 33 29.16 1.25 -9.48
CA GLY A 33 28.16 1.86 -10.35
C GLY A 33 28.29 3.38 -10.37
N THR A 34 28.03 3.99 -11.53
CA THR A 34 28.33 5.41 -11.78
C THR A 34 27.50 6.36 -10.89
N GLU A 35 26.22 6.05 -10.68
CA GLU A 35 25.31 6.88 -9.88
C GLU A 35 25.68 6.90 -8.38
N LEU A 36 26.02 5.73 -7.83
CA LEU A 36 26.47 5.62 -6.45
C LEU A 36 27.83 6.26 -6.24
N PHE A 37 28.76 6.08 -7.19
CA PHE A 37 30.05 6.76 -7.19
C PHE A 37 29.88 8.29 -7.18
N GLU A 38 29.07 8.86 -8.08
CA GLU A 38 28.85 10.31 -8.14
C GLU A 38 28.22 10.85 -6.86
N THR A 39 27.28 10.11 -6.28
CA THR A 39 26.63 10.48 -5.02
C THR A 39 27.64 10.50 -3.87
N ILE A 40 28.44 9.43 -3.71
CA ILE A 40 29.47 9.35 -2.66
C ILE A 40 30.55 10.42 -2.86
N TYR A 41 30.97 10.66 -4.11
CA TYR A 41 31.95 11.68 -4.46
C TYR A 41 31.45 13.08 -4.07
N LYS A 42 30.22 13.44 -4.44
CA LYS A 42 29.62 14.73 -4.08
C LYS A 42 29.50 14.90 -2.56
N PHE A 43 29.09 13.87 -1.83
CA PHE A 43 29.08 13.95 -0.36
C PHE A 43 30.46 14.05 0.26
N THR A 44 31.47 13.43 -0.36
CA THR A 44 32.86 13.52 0.07
C THR A 44 33.35 14.97 -0.07
N LEU A 45 33.10 15.61 -1.20
CA LEU A 45 33.37 17.05 -1.39
C LEU A 45 32.63 17.91 -0.37
N LEU A 46 31.33 17.64 -0.15
CA LEU A 46 30.53 18.36 0.84
C LEU A 46 31.12 18.26 2.26
N LYS A 47 31.61 17.08 2.63
CA LYS A 47 32.25 16.82 3.92
C LYS A 47 33.53 17.64 4.11
N ALA A 48 34.35 17.79 3.07
CA ALA A 48 35.54 18.63 3.11
C ALA A 48 35.18 20.10 3.32
N GLU A 49 34.12 20.56 2.65
CA GLU A 49 33.64 21.94 2.80
C GLU A 49 33.08 22.22 4.19
N ILE A 50 32.30 21.31 4.78
CA ILE A 50 31.76 21.45 6.15
C ILE A 50 32.86 21.55 7.21
N ALA A 51 34.03 20.96 6.98
CA ALA A 51 35.14 20.99 7.92
C ALA A 51 35.84 22.36 8.01
N LYS A 52 35.64 23.25 7.04
CA LYS A 52 36.22 24.61 7.03
C LYS A 52 35.50 25.55 8.02
N PRO A 53 36.10 26.69 8.41
CA PRO A 53 35.39 27.74 9.16
C PRO A 53 34.16 28.24 8.38
N GLN A 54 32.99 28.10 8.97
CA GLN A 54 31.74 28.33 8.26
C GLN A 54 31.23 29.75 8.42
N ARG A 55 30.97 30.41 7.29
CA ARG A 55 30.17 31.63 7.22
C ARG A 55 28.70 31.29 6.90
N PRO A 56 27.73 32.13 7.30
CA PRO A 56 26.31 31.93 7.03
C PRO A 56 25.97 31.59 5.57
N HIS A 57 26.50 32.34 4.59
CA HIS A 57 26.25 32.07 3.17
C HIS A 57 26.88 30.75 2.67
N THR A 58 28.05 30.38 3.19
CA THR A 58 28.73 29.11 2.91
C THR A 58 27.89 27.93 3.41
N SER A 59 27.39 28.01 4.65
CA SER A 59 26.51 26.99 5.24
C SER A 59 25.22 26.81 4.43
N TRP A 60 24.64 27.91 3.94
CA TRP A 60 23.47 27.86 3.07
C TRP A 60 23.75 27.14 1.75
N GLN A 61 24.88 27.46 1.10
CA GLN A 61 25.30 26.81 -0.16
C GLN A 61 25.58 25.32 0.03
N ILE A 62 26.17 24.92 1.16
CA ILE A 62 26.36 23.53 1.53
C ILE A 62 25.02 22.79 1.62
N ILE A 63 24.03 23.35 2.32
CA ILE A 63 22.71 22.72 2.42
C ILE A 63 22.02 22.68 1.05
N GLU A 64 22.12 23.74 0.23
CA GLU A 64 21.56 23.74 -1.12
C GLU A 64 22.18 22.66 -2.01
N ALA A 65 23.50 22.50 -1.96
CA ALA A 65 24.21 21.44 -2.68
C ALA A 65 23.79 20.06 -2.18
N PHE A 66 23.72 19.87 -0.85
CA PHE A 66 23.23 18.63 -0.23
C PHE A 66 21.81 18.30 -0.70
N MET A 67 20.89 19.27 -0.64
CA MET A 67 19.51 19.11 -1.07
C MET A 67 19.40 18.80 -2.56
N SER A 68 20.31 19.34 -3.37
CA SER A 68 20.40 18.97 -4.79
C SER A 68 20.89 17.54 -5.03
N ILE A 69 21.66 16.96 -4.11
CA ILE A 69 22.08 15.56 -4.16
C ILE A 69 20.96 14.62 -3.72
N VAL A 70 20.13 15.01 -2.75
CA VAL A 70 19.08 14.14 -2.20
C VAL A 70 17.69 14.32 -2.83
N ALA A 71 17.39 15.45 -3.46
CA ALA A 71 16.12 15.65 -4.18
C ALA A 71 16.18 15.04 -5.59
N THR A 72 16.35 13.71 -5.66
CA THR A 72 16.49 12.93 -6.90
C THR A 72 15.15 12.45 -7.44
N GLN A 73 15.10 11.96 -8.69
CA GLN A 73 13.86 11.41 -9.23
C GLN A 73 13.43 10.12 -8.50
N ASP A 74 14.40 9.22 -8.27
CA ASP A 74 14.24 7.93 -7.62
C ASP A 74 15.06 7.84 -6.31
N PRO A 75 14.74 6.92 -5.39
CA PRO A 75 15.50 6.74 -4.16
C PRO A 75 16.94 6.31 -4.42
N THR A 76 17.88 7.10 -3.89
CA THR A 76 19.31 6.77 -3.86
C THR A 76 19.68 5.98 -2.60
N TRP A 77 20.93 5.49 -2.54
CA TRP A 77 21.48 4.81 -1.36
C TRP A 77 21.27 5.59 -0.06
N PHE A 78 21.40 6.92 -0.09
CA PHE A 78 21.14 7.80 1.07
C PHE A 78 19.74 7.58 1.67
N HIS A 79 18.71 7.57 0.81
CA HIS A 79 17.32 7.40 1.25
C HIS A 79 17.08 6.02 1.84
N PHE A 80 17.66 4.98 1.22
CA PHE A 80 17.57 3.61 1.73
C PHE A 80 18.30 3.44 3.06
N ASP A 81 19.42 4.12 3.26
CA ASP A 81 20.20 4.08 4.50
C ASP A 81 19.44 4.76 5.65
N ILE A 82 18.94 5.98 5.44
CA ILE A 82 18.06 6.67 6.41
C ILE A 82 16.82 5.82 6.73
N ALA A 83 16.16 5.26 5.72
CA ALA A 83 14.98 4.42 5.92
C ALA A 83 15.30 3.18 6.78
N ARG A 84 16.42 2.50 6.53
CA ARG A 84 16.86 1.36 7.36
C ARG A 84 17.12 1.80 8.80
N LYS A 85 17.81 2.92 8.98
CA LYS A 85 18.15 3.44 10.31
C LYS A 85 16.91 3.74 11.14
N VAL A 86 15.91 4.37 10.54
CA VAL A 86 14.62 4.65 11.18
C VAL A 86 13.90 3.35 11.54
N LEU A 87 13.84 2.39 10.60
CA LEU A 87 13.15 1.12 10.82
C LEU A 87 13.83 0.23 11.87
N GLU A 88 15.17 0.26 11.97
CA GLU A 88 15.93 -0.41 13.04
C GLU A 88 15.49 0.04 14.43
N HIS A 89 15.11 1.31 14.57
CA HIS A 89 14.66 1.88 15.84
C HIS A 89 13.16 1.69 16.07
N GLU A 90 12.34 2.03 15.06
CA GLU A 90 10.89 2.13 15.21
C GLU A 90 10.17 0.79 15.10
N THR A 91 10.61 -0.09 14.18
CA THR A 91 9.91 -1.34 13.90
C THR A 91 10.88 -2.37 13.30
N PRO A 92 11.71 -3.04 14.13
CA PRO A 92 12.71 -3.99 13.66
C PRO A 92 12.15 -5.11 12.77
N ASP A 93 10.92 -5.55 13.03
CA ASP A 93 10.23 -6.58 12.23
C ASP A 93 9.99 -6.13 10.78
N ALA A 94 9.84 -4.82 10.54
CA ALA A 94 9.65 -4.26 9.21
C ALA A 94 10.95 -4.20 8.39
N LEU A 95 12.11 -4.23 9.05
CA LEU A 95 13.44 -4.20 8.40
C LEU A 95 13.69 -5.44 7.52
N ASN A 96 13.14 -6.58 7.93
CA ASN A 96 13.23 -7.83 7.16
C ASN A 96 12.41 -7.79 5.87
N GLY A 97 11.46 -6.85 5.75
CA GLY A 97 10.67 -6.64 4.55
C GLY A 97 11.29 -5.56 3.66
N LYS A 98 11.85 -5.95 2.50
CA LYS A 98 12.37 -5.01 1.48
C LYS A 98 11.36 -3.90 1.10
N SER A 99 10.07 -4.19 1.22
CA SER A 99 8.97 -3.25 0.94
C SER A 99 8.89 -2.06 1.90
N ALA A 100 9.13 -2.23 3.21
CA ALA A 100 9.03 -1.11 4.17
C ALA A 100 10.09 -0.03 3.87
N VAL A 101 11.32 -0.48 3.65
CA VAL A 101 12.46 0.39 3.33
C VAL A 101 12.20 1.13 2.02
N ASP A 102 11.72 0.44 0.97
CA ASP A 102 11.42 1.06 -0.32
C ASP A 102 10.31 2.13 -0.24
N ILE A 103 9.21 1.84 0.47
CA ILE A 103 8.12 2.83 0.62
C ILE A 103 8.64 4.06 1.36
N LEU A 104 9.34 3.88 2.49
CA LEU A 104 9.87 5.00 3.27
C LEU A 104 10.90 5.80 2.47
N ALA A 105 11.79 5.14 1.73
CA ALA A 105 12.78 5.80 0.89
C ALA A 105 12.13 6.64 -0.23
N ARG A 106 11.05 6.16 -0.85
CA ARG A 106 10.28 6.93 -1.83
C ARG A 106 9.58 8.14 -1.23
N GLU A 107 8.92 7.98 -0.09
CA GLU A 107 8.29 9.13 0.59
C GLU A 107 9.33 10.16 1.05
N LEU A 108 10.51 9.72 1.48
CA LEU A 108 11.63 10.61 1.80
C LEU A 108 12.05 11.44 0.58
N VAL A 109 12.22 10.82 -0.59
CA VAL A 109 12.56 11.52 -1.84
C VAL A 109 11.53 12.62 -2.16
N GLU A 110 10.24 12.31 -2.07
CA GLU A 110 9.18 13.27 -2.36
C GLU A 110 9.23 14.47 -1.40
N LYS A 111 9.52 14.24 -0.11
CA LYS A 111 9.72 15.31 0.86
C LYS A 111 11.03 16.08 0.68
N CYS A 112 12.10 15.44 0.21
CA CYS A 112 13.33 16.13 -0.21
C CYS A 112 13.05 17.11 -1.36
N LYS A 113 12.27 16.68 -2.37
CA LYS A 113 11.86 17.53 -3.51
C LYS A 113 11.02 18.72 -3.05
N GLU A 114 10.02 18.46 -2.20
CA GLU A 114 9.15 19.49 -1.65
C GLU A 114 9.97 20.53 -0.86
N LEU A 115 10.85 20.07 0.04
CA LEU A 115 11.70 20.94 0.84
C LEU A 115 12.64 21.79 -0.04
N LYS A 116 13.27 21.18 -1.06
CA LYS A 116 14.12 21.90 -2.01
C LYS A 116 13.35 22.98 -2.77
N ALA A 117 12.10 22.72 -3.14
CA ALA A 117 11.25 23.67 -3.85
C ALA A 117 10.80 24.85 -2.97
N LEU A 118 10.69 24.65 -1.65
CA LEU A 118 10.30 25.68 -0.69
C LEU A 118 11.43 26.68 -0.41
N VAL A 119 12.68 26.26 -0.50
CA VAL A 119 13.82 27.13 -0.18
C VAL A 119 14.36 27.84 -1.41
N LYS A 120 14.14 29.14 -1.46
CA LYS A 120 14.60 30.00 -2.55
C LYS A 120 16.05 30.42 -2.35
N CYS A 121 16.81 30.43 -3.44
CA CYS A 121 18.11 31.07 -3.46
C CYS A 121 17.95 32.59 -3.30
N PRO A 122 18.65 33.23 -2.36
CA PRO A 122 18.65 34.69 -2.22
C PRO A 122 19.07 35.36 -3.53
N THR A 123 18.39 36.45 -3.88
CA THR A 123 18.55 37.14 -5.18
C THR A 123 19.97 37.68 -5.36
N GLU A 124 20.59 38.11 -4.27
CA GLU A 124 21.97 38.61 -4.21
C GLU A 124 22.98 37.51 -4.57
N LEU A 125 22.70 36.26 -4.19
CA LEU A 125 23.55 35.11 -4.52
C LEU A 125 23.29 34.62 -5.96
N GLN A 126 22.10 34.85 -6.51
CA GLN A 126 21.80 34.62 -7.92
C GLN A 126 22.57 35.57 -8.84
N SER A 127 22.72 36.84 -8.45
CA SER A 127 23.52 37.80 -9.24
C SER A 127 25.01 37.49 -9.29
N ILE A 128 25.54 36.77 -8.29
CA ILE A 128 26.96 36.36 -8.22
C ILE A 128 27.18 35.03 -8.97
N LYS A 129 26.18 34.14 -9.00
CA LYS A 129 26.17 32.92 -9.82
C LYS A 129 26.06 33.31 -11.32
N GLY A 130 27.16 33.74 -11.94
CA GLY A 130 27.23 33.97 -13.38
C GLY A 130 26.83 32.74 -14.20
N GLU A 131 26.52 32.92 -15.49
CA GLU A 131 25.89 31.95 -16.42
C GLU A 131 26.67 30.64 -16.72
N GLY A 132 27.67 30.27 -15.92
CA GLY A 132 28.56 29.13 -16.18
C GLY A 132 28.56 28.06 -15.09
N LYS A 133 27.42 27.52 -14.67
CA LYS A 133 27.42 26.31 -13.83
C LYS A 133 27.92 25.12 -14.65
N LYS A 134 29.09 24.56 -14.30
CA LYS A 134 29.47 23.22 -14.76
C LYS A 134 28.59 22.19 -14.03
N GLU A 135 27.94 21.33 -14.80
CA GLU A 135 27.16 20.24 -14.27
C GLU A 135 28.08 19.27 -13.50
N GLY A 136 27.85 19.09 -12.19
CA GLY A 136 28.55 18.09 -11.38
C GLY A 136 29.58 18.61 -10.36
N THR A 137 29.89 19.91 -10.31
CA THR A 137 30.78 20.49 -9.27
C THR A 137 29.98 21.14 -8.14
N ILE A 138 30.38 20.91 -6.88
CA ILE A 138 29.91 21.69 -5.73
C ILE A 138 30.77 22.96 -5.69
N GLU A 139 30.33 24.02 -6.36
CA GLU A 139 30.99 25.32 -6.28
C GLU A 139 30.39 26.12 -5.13
N ILE A 140 31.18 26.24 -4.05
CA ILE A 140 30.87 27.15 -2.95
C ILE A 140 31.53 28.48 -3.27
N LEU A 141 30.71 29.51 -3.47
CA LEU A 141 31.18 30.86 -3.70
C LEU A 141 31.60 31.48 -2.37
N GLU A 142 32.89 31.81 -2.23
CA GLU A 142 33.38 32.65 -1.14
C GLU A 142 33.20 34.13 -1.52
N VAL A 143 32.37 34.84 -0.75
CA VAL A 143 32.23 36.29 -0.88
C VAL A 143 33.33 36.96 -0.07
N THR A 144 34.20 37.71 -0.75
CA THR A 144 35.32 38.43 -0.10
C THR A 144 34.79 39.58 0.77
N ASN A 145 35.54 39.92 1.83
CA ASN A 145 35.14 40.79 2.96
C ASN A 145 34.76 42.26 2.61
N SER A 146 34.65 42.64 1.34
CA SER A 146 34.33 44.01 0.93
C SER A 146 32.84 44.37 1.06
N GLU A 147 31.94 43.41 1.30
CA GLU A 147 30.50 43.67 1.49
C GLU A 147 30.01 43.24 2.89
N PRO A 148 30.21 44.06 3.94
CA PRO A 148 29.74 43.77 5.31
C PRO A 148 28.21 43.60 5.43
N ASN A 149 27.45 43.89 4.38
CA ASN A 149 26.00 43.71 4.35
C ASN A 149 25.56 42.29 3.94
N PHE A 150 26.44 41.51 3.28
CA PHE A 150 26.08 40.21 2.72
C PHE A 150 25.86 39.15 3.81
N GLU A 151 26.76 39.05 4.80
CA GLU A 151 26.58 38.10 5.92
C GLU A 151 25.38 38.47 6.81
N ASN A 152 25.14 39.76 7.02
CA ASN A 152 23.99 40.24 7.78
C ASN A 152 22.67 39.90 7.08
N LEU A 153 22.62 39.95 5.74
CA LEU A 153 21.49 39.48 4.94
C LEU A 153 21.21 37.99 5.17
N PHE A 154 22.25 37.15 5.20
CA PHE A 154 22.07 35.74 5.51
C PHE A 154 21.60 35.53 6.95
N ILE A 155 22.24 36.18 7.93
CA ILE A 155 21.86 36.08 9.35
C ILE A 155 20.42 36.53 9.59
N ASN A 156 19.97 37.62 8.94
CA ASN A 156 18.67 38.24 9.22
C ASN A 156 17.52 37.69 8.34
N GLU A 157 17.78 37.27 7.10
CA GLU A 157 16.71 36.95 6.13
C GLU A 157 16.74 35.52 5.56
N SER A 158 17.91 34.85 5.51
CA SER A 158 18.07 33.62 4.71
C SER A 158 18.56 32.37 5.45
N PHE A 159 19.23 32.51 6.60
CA PHE A 159 19.78 31.39 7.37
C PHE A 159 18.69 30.59 8.09
N LEU A 160 17.66 31.29 8.58
CA LEU A 160 16.49 30.67 9.21
C LEU A 160 15.48 30.08 8.21
N ASN A 161 15.67 30.24 6.89
CA ASN A 161 14.73 29.73 5.89
C ASN A 161 14.69 28.21 5.86
N TRP A 162 15.84 27.52 5.87
CA TRP A 162 15.87 26.06 5.81
C TRP A 162 15.19 25.45 7.04
N ASP A 163 15.56 25.88 8.24
CA ASP A 163 14.98 25.36 9.48
C ASP A 163 13.50 25.68 9.59
N ARG A 164 13.08 26.91 9.23
CA ARG A 164 11.67 27.31 9.24
C ARG A 164 10.84 26.52 8.24
N GLU A 165 11.30 26.39 7.00
CA GLU A 165 10.57 25.64 5.97
C GLU A 165 10.59 24.13 6.28
N TYR A 166 11.68 23.61 6.85
CA TYR A 166 11.73 22.24 7.36
C TYR A 166 10.74 22.01 8.50
N ILE A 167 10.70 22.90 9.50
CA ILE A 167 9.74 22.83 10.62
C ILE A 167 8.30 22.90 10.09
N LYS A 168 8.02 23.80 9.14
CA LYS A 168 6.70 23.88 8.49
C LYS A 168 6.35 22.59 7.77
N LEU A 169 7.28 22.04 6.99
CA LEU A 169 7.12 20.77 6.30
C LEU A 169 6.80 19.65 7.30
N ILE A 170 7.60 19.50 8.35
CA ILE A 170 7.38 18.50 9.40
C ILE A 170 6.01 18.71 10.07
N SER A 171 5.62 19.95 10.39
CA SER A 171 4.33 20.25 11.01
C SER A 171 3.11 19.90 10.14
N SER A 172 3.31 19.84 8.82
CA SER A 172 2.27 19.46 7.87
C SER A 172 2.05 17.94 7.81
N ILE A 173 3.00 17.15 8.33
CA ILE A 173 2.96 15.69 8.29
C ILE A 173 2.31 15.18 9.58
N GLY A 174 1.00 14.99 9.55
CA GLY A 174 0.26 14.26 10.58
C GLY A 174 0.34 14.84 11.99
N ALA A 175 0.19 13.98 12.99
CA ALA A 175 0.17 14.37 14.41
C ALA A 175 1.57 14.34 15.03
N LYS A 176 2.38 13.34 14.67
CA LYS A 176 3.76 13.20 15.14
C LYS A 176 4.63 14.32 14.58
N GLY A 177 4.42 14.72 13.33
CA GLY A 177 5.09 15.88 12.76
C GLY A 177 4.77 17.18 13.49
N LYS A 178 3.52 17.41 13.92
CA LYS A 178 3.16 18.55 14.78
C LYS A 178 3.89 18.51 16.13
N GLU A 179 4.00 17.34 16.75
CA GLU A 179 4.74 17.18 18.00
C GLU A 179 6.24 17.50 17.84
N PHE A 180 6.86 16.95 16.80
CA PHE A 180 8.28 17.17 16.53
C PHE A 180 8.59 18.62 16.11
N SER A 181 7.76 19.22 15.25
CA SER A 181 7.94 20.61 14.82
C SER A 181 7.90 21.59 15.99
N GLN A 182 7.05 21.36 17.00
CA GLN A 182 7.05 22.17 18.22
C GLN A 182 8.38 22.02 18.98
N LYS A 183 8.82 20.77 19.23
CA LYS A 183 10.10 20.49 19.91
C LYS A 183 11.32 21.04 19.15
N LEU A 184 11.27 21.03 17.83
CA LEU A 184 12.31 21.56 16.96
C LEU A 184 12.30 23.09 16.96
N SER A 185 11.13 23.72 16.94
CA SER A 185 11.01 25.18 17.03
C SER A 185 11.68 25.69 18.31
N ASP A 186 11.47 25.03 19.44
CA ASP A 186 12.11 25.41 20.70
C ASP A 186 13.64 25.22 20.67
N LYS A 187 14.13 24.18 20.00
CA LYS A 187 15.58 23.90 19.90
C LYS A 187 16.32 24.77 18.88
N LEU A 188 15.67 25.11 17.78
CA LEU A 188 16.27 25.85 16.66
C LEU A 188 15.99 27.37 16.73
N SER A 189 15.09 27.83 17.61
CA SER A 189 14.79 29.26 17.83
C SER A 189 15.83 29.99 18.70
N HIS A 190 16.73 29.28 19.39
CA HIS A 190 17.76 29.92 20.21
C HIS A 190 18.94 30.37 19.36
N GLU A 191 19.30 31.65 19.47
CA GLU A 191 20.31 32.45 18.73
C GLU A 191 21.77 31.91 18.64
N ASN A 192 22.00 30.63 18.91
CA ASN A 192 23.32 30.01 18.78
C ASN A 192 23.55 29.48 17.36
N ASN A 193 24.04 30.36 16.49
CA ASN A 193 24.58 30.04 15.15
C ASN A 193 25.61 28.89 15.13
N LYS A 194 26.19 28.50 16.28
CA LYS A 194 27.21 27.45 16.38
C LYS A 194 26.72 26.03 16.07
N ASN A 195 25.41 25.79 16.10
CA ASN A 195 24.84 24.43 15.98
C ASN A 195 24.01 24.19 14.70
N PHE A 196 23.88 25.17 13.80
CA PHE A 196 23.02 25.07 12.61
C PHE A 196 23.37 23.85 11.73
N LEU A 197 24.64 23.73 11.32
CA LEU A 197 25.08 22.59 10.52
C LEU A 197 25.03 21.27 11.30
N SER A 198 25.09 21.28 12.64
CA SER A 198 25.06 20.05 13.43
C SER A 198 23.70 19.32 13.39
N PHE A 199 22.62 20.06 13.11
CA PHE A 199 21.29 19.51 12.90
C PHE A 199 21.14 18.87 11.51
N TRP A 200 21.73 19.51 10.51
CA TRP A 200 21.72 19.04 9.13
C TRP A 200 22.81 17.98 8.85
N PHE A 201 23.86 17.96 9.64
CA PHE A 201 25.04 17.10 9.49
C PHE A 201 25.52 16.68 10.88
N GLU A 202 25.51 15.40 11.21
CA GLU A 202 26.06 14.95 12.50
C GLU A 202 27.55 15.36 12.56
N PRO A 203 28.02 16.07 13.62
CA PRO A 203 29.42 16.48 13.71
C PRO A 203 30.30 15.23 13.72
N ILE A 204 31.33 15.23 12.87
CA ILE A 204 32.24 14.10 12.67
C ILE A 204 32.91 13.76 14.00
N ASN A 205 32.37 12.79 14.73
CA ASN A 205 32.97 12.31 15.96
C ASN A 205 34.07 11.32 15.58
N LYS A 206 35.33 11.75 15.63
CA LYS A 206 36.52 10.95 15.24
C LYS A 206 36.60 9.58 15.93
N SER A 207 35.91 9.39 17.05
CA SER A 207 35.87 8.14 17.82
C SER A 207 34.76 7.17 17.43
N LYS A 208 33.71 7.62 16.73
CA LYS A 208 32.61 6.77 16.27
C LYS A 208 32.73 6.61 14.76
N LYS A 209 32.67 5.36 14.28
CA LYS A 209 32.46 5.04 12.85
C LYS A 209 31.02 5.38 12.42
N THR A 210 30.51 6.55 12.77
CA THR A 210 29.23 7.03 12.24
C THR A 210 29.48 7.59 10.86
N TYR A 211 28.78 7.04 9.87
CA TYR A 211 28.89 7.53 8.51
C TYR A 211 28.29 8.94 8.45
N PHE A 212 28.94 9.81 7.69
CA PHE A 212 28.59 11.24 7.50
C PHE A 212 27.12 11.49 7.07
N PHE A 213 26.41 10.45 6.65
CA PHE A 213 25.10 10.49 6.01
C PHE A 213 23.91 10.40 6.98
N HIS A 214 24.13 10.16 8.27
CA HIS A 214 23.04 10.09 9.26
C HIS A 214 22.63 11.48 9.78
N SER A 215 22.20 12.35 8.87
CA SER A 215 21.71 13.67 9.24
C SER A 215 20.54 13.59 10.23
N PRO A 216 20.62 14.22 11.42
CA PRO A 216 19.52 14.25 12.38
C PRO A 216 18.19 14.75 11.77
N ALA A 217 18.26 15.76 10.89
CA ALA A 217 17.09 16.26 10.17
C ALA A 217 16.41 15.16 9.32
N PHE A 218 17.17 14.32 8.63
CA PHE A 218 16.58 13.27 7.79
C PHE A 218 16.12 12.05 8.59
N ILE A 219 16.77 11.76 9.71
CA ILE A 219 16.27 10.74 10.66
C ILE A 219 14.91 11.18 11.22
N ILE A 220 14.78 12.42 11.70
CA ILE A 220 13.50 12.93 12.22
C ILE A 220 12.43 12.95 11.13
N LEU A 221 12.77 13.40 9.91
CA LEU A 221 11.84 13.36 8.78
C LEU A 221 11.38 11.93 8.49
N GLY A 222 12.30 10.98 8.50
CA GLY A 222 12.00 9.56 8.31
C GLY A 222 11.15 8.97 9.43
N GLU A 223 11.38 9.30 10.70
CA GLU A 223 10.56 8.88 11.84
C GLU A 223 9.12 9.40 11.75
N VAL A 224 8.98 10.68 11.40
CA VAL A 224 7.68 11.34 11.22
C VAL A 224 6.94 10.71 10.03
N LEU A 225 7.60 10.54 8.89
CA LEU A 225 7.03 9.89 7.71
C LEU A 225 6.65 8.44 8.00
N TRP A 226 7.51 7.69 8.69
CA TRP A 226 7.20 6.32 9.10
C TRP A 226 5.92 6.28 9.92
N THR A 227 5.85 7.06 10.99
CA THR A 227 4.74 7.02 11.94
C THR A 227 3.42 7.45 11.32
N ASP A 228 3.41 8.59 10.62
CA ASP A 228 2.17 9.26 10.23
C ASP A 228 1.71 8.93 8.80
N VAL A 229 2.59 8.41 7.94
CA VAL A 229 2.30 8.17 6.51
C VAL A 229 2.55 6.71 6.13
N VAL A 230 3.78 6.23 6.30
CA VAL A 230 4.26 4.99 5.69
C VAL A 230 3.80 3.76 6.46
N LYS A 231 3.84 3.75 7.79
CA LYS A 231 3.54 2.56 8.60
C LYS A 231 2.17 2.00 8.28
N THR A 232 1.16 2.87 8.20
CA THR A 232 -0.20 2.46 7.84
C THR A 232 -0.24 1.88 6.43
N LYS A 233 0.41 2.53 5.45
CA LYS A 233 0.49 2.05 4.05
C LYS A 233 1.19 0.69 3.96
N TRP A 234 2.31 0.52 4.66
CA TRP A 234 3.06 -0.73 4.74
C TRP A 234 2.26 -1.84 5.42
N GLU A 235 1.59 -1.57 6.54
CA GLU A 235 0.71 -2.53 7.22
C GLU A 235 -0.43 -2.96 6.27
N ARG A 236 -1.03 -2.01 5.54
CA ARG A 236 -2.04 -2.30 4.52
C ARG A 236 -1.49 -3.20 3.39
N GLN A 237 -0.27 -2.95 2.91
CA GLN A 237 0.36 -3.75 1.84
C GLN A 237 0.76 -5.16 2.28
N THR A 238 1.23 -5.31 3.52
CA THR A 238 1.85 -6.57 3.98
C THR A 238 0.90 -7.48 4.74
N ARG A 239 -0.12 -6.91 5.39
CA ARG A 239 -1.05 -7.68 6.23
C ARG A 239 -2.41 -7.91 5.59
N HIS A 240 -2.71 -7.21 4.50
CA HIS A 240 -4.00 -7.32 3.84
C HIS A 240 -3.85 -7.78 2.40
N THR A 241 -4.93 -8.33 1.87
CA THR A 241 -5.06 -8.77 0.50
C THR A 241 -6.43 -8.30 -0.03
N PRO A 242 -6.62 -8.12 -1.34
CA PRO A 242 -7.95 -7.90 -1.88
C PRO A 242 -8.88 -9.01 -1.39
N ALA A 243 -9.94 -8.63 -0.68
CA ALA A 243 -10.85 -9.57 -0.05
C ALA A 243 -12.22 -8.93 0.12
N ILE A 244 -13.25 -9.78 0.14
CA ILE A 244 -14.62 -9.37 0.42
C ILE A 244 -15.16 -10.13 1.63
N ALA A 245 -16.10 -9.53 2.34
CA ALA A 245 -16.72 -10.21 3.47
C ALA A 245 -17.52 -11.44 3.00
N LYS A 246 -17.42 -12.55 3.74
CA LYS A 246 -18.08 -13.82 3.42
C LYS A 246 -19.59 -13.65 3.27
N GLY A 247 -20.22 -12.81 4.09
CA GLY A 247 -21.65 -12.52 3.94
C GLY A 247 -21.98 -11.85 2.60
N VAL A 248 -21.16 -10.90 2.13
CA VAL A 248 -21.31 -10.26 0.81
C VAL A 248 -21.07 -11.28 -0.29
N LEU A 249 -20.02 -12.10 -0.15
CA LEU A 249 -19.73 -13.17 -1.10
C LEU A 249 -20.95 -14.09 -1.29
N ILE A 250 -21.56 -14.55 -0.21
CA ILE A 250 -22.68 -15.50 -0.24
C ILE A 250 -23.98 -14.85 -0.75
N THR A 251 -24.29 -13.64 -0.29
CA THR A 251 -25.61 -13.03 -0.52
C THR A 251 -25.68 -12.18 -1.78
N THR A 252 -24.57 -11.55 -2.16
CA THR A 252 -24.52 -10.53 -3.22
C THR A 252 -23.75 -11.01 -4.44
N ILE A 253 -22.63 -11.72 -4.25
CA ILE A 253 -21.66 -12.01 -5.33
C ILE A 253 -21.84 -13.38 -5.98
N LYS A 254 -21.89 -14.46 -5.19
CA LYS A 254 -22.03 -15.81 -5.71
C LYS A 254 -23.30 -16.01 -6.53
N PRO A 255 -24.47 -15.53 -6.10
CA PRO A 255 -25.71 -15.79 -6.84
C PRO A 255 -25.69 -15.28 -8.29
N PRO A 256 -25.31 -14.03 -8.61
CA PRO A 256 -25.26 -13.58 -10.01
C PRO A 256 -24.12 -14.24 -10.81
N LEU A 257 -23.06 -14.73 -10.14
CA LEU A 257 -21.97 -15.44 -10.81
C LEU A 257 -22.32 -16.93 -11.11
N SER A 258 -23.44 -17.46 -10.61
CA SER A 258 -23.87 -18.81 -10.96
C SER A 258 -24.64 -18.83 -12.29
N LYS A 259 -24.48 -19.92 -13.05
CA LYS A 259 -24.83 -20.00 -14.48
C LYS A 259 -26.33 -19.95 -14.78
N ASP A 260 -27.18 -20.15 -13.78
CA ASP A 260 -28.60 -20.47 -13.95
C ASP A 260 -29.52 -19.35 -13.44
N THR A 261 -29.16 -18.10 -13.73
CA THR A 261 -30.00 -16.92 -13.40
C THR A 261 -31.24 -16.87 -14.31
N LYS A 262 -32.43 -17.04 -13.72
CA LYS A 262 -33.72 -16.83 -14.41
C LYS A 262 -34.10 -15.35 -14.32
N ILE A 263 -34.60 -14.80 -15.42
CA ILE A 263 -34.97 -13.39 -15.50
C ILE A 263 -36.44 -13.28 -15.89
N GLU A 264 -37.21 -12.60 -15.06
CA GLU A 264 -38.60 -12.24 -15.31
C GLU A 264 -38.70 -10.73 -15.50
N VAL A 265 -39.41 -10.30 -16.54
CA VAL A 265 -39.71 -8.89 -16.79
C VAL A 265 -41.22 -8.71 -16.72
N LYS A 266 -41.69 -7.98 -15.71
CA LYS A 266 -43.12 -7.74 -15.49
C LYS A 266 -43.33 -6.34 -14.93
N ASP A 267 -44.35 -5.64 -15.41
CA ASP A 267 -44.78 -4.33 -14.89
C ASP A 267 -43.63 -3.31 -14.73
N SER A 268 -42.73 -3.24 -15.73
CA SER A 268 -41.52 -2.39 -15.73
C SER A 268 -40.51 -2.69 -14.61
N MET A 269 -40.53 -3.91 -14.08
CA MET A 269 -39.57 -4.44 -13.12
C MET A 269 -38.86 -5.66 -13.71
N ILE A 270 -37.55 -5.72 -13.54
CA ILE A 270 -36.77 -6.92 -13.82
C ILE A 270 -36.51 -7.62 -12.50
N THR A 271 -36.87 -8.89 -12.40
CA THR A 271 -36.55 -9.73 -11.24
C THR A 271 -35.64 -10.87 -11.69
N CYS A 272 -34.49 -10.98 -11.06
CA CYS A 272 -33.52 -12.04 -11.29
C CYS A 272 -33.60 -13.05 -10.15
N TYR A 273 -33.77 -14.32 -10.50
CA TYR A 273 -33.85 -15.43 -9.55
C TYR A 273 -32.67 -16.37 -9.73
N SER A 274 -32.24 -16.97 -8.63
CA SER A 274 -31.34 -18.12 -8.66
C SER A 274 -32.07 -19.37 -9.17
N ASP A 275 -31.30 -20.41 -9.44
CA ASP A 275 -31.79 -21.77 -9.67
C ASP A 275 -32.75 -22.26 -8.58
N GLU A 276 -32.45 -21.96 -7.31
CA GLU A 276 -33.29 -22.23 -6.13
C GLU A 276 -34.56 -21.34 -6.04
N GLY A 277 -34.79 -20.43 -6.98
CA GLY A 277 -35.94 -19.51 -6.97
C GLY A 277 -35.80 -18.33 -6.00
N LYS A 278 -34.62 -18.09 -5.43
CA LYS A 278 -34.38 -16.94 -4.54
C LYS A 278 -34.11 -15.69 -5.38
N ILE A 279 -34.63 -14.54 -4.95
CA ILE A 279 -34.37 -13.27 -5.62
C ILE A 279 -32.90 -12.86 -5.40
N ILE A 280 -32.16 -12.77 -6.51
CA ILE A 280 -30.76 -12.32 -6.57
C ILE A 280 -30.72 -10.79 -6.62
N SER A 281 -31.51 -10.23 -7.53
CA SER A 281 -31.53 -8.81 -7.80
C SER A 281 -32.89 -8.39 -8.32
N THR A 282 -33.28 -7.16 -8.01
CA THR A 282 -34.45 -6.51 -8.61
C THR A 282 -34.01 -5.21 -9.27
N VAL A 283 -34.66 -4.85 -10.36
CA VAL A 283 -34.37 -3.61 -11.07
C VAL A 283 -35.68 -2.87 -11.27
N PRO A 284 -35.99 -1.87 -10.42
CA PRO A 284 -37.23 -1.12 -10.53
C PRO A 284 -37.16 -0.09 -11.66
N CYS A 285 -38.26 0.06 -12.40
CA CYS A 285 -38.59 1.25 -13.20
C CYS A 285 -37.49 1.70 -14.17
N ILE A 286 -37.23 0.91 -15.20
CA ILE A 286 -36.18 1.21 -16.18
C ILE A 286 -36.78 1.77 -17.47
N ASP A 287 -36.08 2.72 -18.09
CA ASP A 287 -36.22 3.00 -19.53
C ASP A 287 -36.23 1.67 -20.31
N PRO A 288 -37.28 1.39 -21.11
CA PRO A 288 -37.37 0.19 -21.94
C PRO A 288 -36.11 -0.11 -22.75
N LYS A 289 -35.32 0.93 -23.11
CA LYS A 289 -34.07 0.80 -23.86
C LYS A 289 -32.96 0.07 -23.09
N LEU A 290 -32.97 0.11 -21.75
CA LEU A 290 -31.93 -0.52 -20.92
C LEU A 290 -32.29 -1.94 -20.49
N VAL A 291 -33.56 -2.35 -20.59
CA VAL A 291 -34.03 -3.68 -20.15
C VAL A 291 -33.19 -4.79 -20.79
N ASN A 292 -33.05 -4.77 -22.11
CA ASN A 292 -32.27 -5.78 -22.83
C ASN A 292 -30.78 -5.75 -22.44
N LEU A 293 -30.23 -4.58 -22.14
CA LEU A 293 -28.84 -4.42 -21.74
C LEU A 293 -28.61 -5.04 -20.35
N ILE A 294 -29.50 -4.76 -19.41
CA ILE A 294 -29.42 -5.24 -18.03
C ILE A 294 -29.68 -6.75 -17.97
N CYS A 295 -30.67 -7.27 -18.69
CA CYS A 295 -30.91 -8.72 -18.78
C CYS A 295 -29.68 -9.45 -19.33
N LYS A 296 -29.06 -8.93 -20.40
CA LYS A 296 -27.80 -9.48 -20.93
C LYS A 296 -26.68 -9.40 -19.90
N GLY A 297 -26.60 -8.30 -19.16
CA GLY A 297 -25.61 -8.11 -18.11
C GLY A 297 -25.74 -9.14 -17.00
N MET A 298 -26.95 -9.34 -16.47
CA MET A 298 -27.27 -10.34 -15.44
C MET A 298 -26.91 -11.76 -15.89
N GLN A 299 -27.16 -12.11 -17.15
CA GLN A 299 -26.73 -13.40 -17.72
C GLN A 299 -25.21 -13.50 -17.90
N ALA A 300 -24.54 -12.39 -18.21
CA ALA A 300 -23.11 -12.35 -18.46
C ALA A 300 -22.26 -12.32 -17.18
N PHE A 301 -22.84 -12.09 -16.00
CA PHE A 301 -22.09 -12.15 -14.74
C PHE A 301 -21.40 -13.51 -14.54
N SER A 302 -22.09 -14.61 -14.84
CA SER A 302 -21.55 -15.96 -14.70
C SER A 302 -20.51 -16.32 -15.78
N SER A 303 -20.16 -15.39 -16.68
CA SER A 303 -19.14 -15.61 -17.69
C SER A 303 -17.73 -15.38 -17.11
N LEU A 304 -16.70 -15.85 -17.82
CA LEU A 304 -15.32 -15.57 -17.44
C LEU A 304 -15.04 -14.05 -17.43
N CYS A 305 -15.71 -13.29 -18.30
CA CYS A 305 -15.62 -11.83 -18.33
C CYS A 305 -16.17 -11.22 -17.03
N GLY A 306 -17.33 -11.68 -16.55
CA GLY A 306 -17.89 -11.25 -15.27
C GLY A 306 -16.99 -11.57 -14.08
N HIS A 307 -16.43 -12.79 -14.02
CA HIS A 307 -15.46 -13.17 -12.99
C HIS A 307 -14.21 -12.29 -12.97
N LYS A 308 -13.67 -11.95 -14.14
CA LYS A 308 -12.49 -11.08 -14.30
C LYS A 308 -12.80 -9.62 -13.93
N LEU A 309 -13.96 -9.11 -14.36
CA LEU A 309 -14.40 -7.75 -14.04
C LEU A 309 -14.57 -7.55 -12.54
N LEU A 310 -15.22 -8.50 -11.85
CA LEU A 310 -15.38 -8.44 -10.39
C LEU A 310 -14.03 -8.45 -9.67
N ARG A 311 -13.12 -9.36 -10.05
CA ARG A 311 -11.77 -9.44 -9.47
C ARG A 311 -11.03 -8.12 -9.62
N TRP A 312 -11.03 -7.59 -10.84
CA TRP A 312 -10.41 -6.31 -11.14
C TRP A 312 -11.01 -5.16 -10.32
N GLN A 313 -12.33 -5.11 -10.15
CA GLN A 313 -12.99 -4.10 -9.30
C GLN A 313 -12.51 -4.19 -7.84
N VAL A 314 -12.57 -5.38 -7.24
CA VAL A 314 -12.15 -5.59 -5.83
C VAL A 314 -10.65 -5.30 -5.65
N GLN A 315 -9.80 -5.77 -6.57
CA GLN A 315 -8.36 -5.56 -6.52
C GLN A 315 -7.97 -4.09 -6.72
N THR A 316 -8.66 -3.38 -7.62
CA THR A 316 -8.41 -1.94 -7.86
C THR A 316 -8.88 -1.10 -6.67
N GLY A 317 -10.07 -1.38 -6.12
CA GLY A 317 -10.55 -0.71 -4.91
C GLY A 317 -9.62 -0.94 -3.71
N PHE A 318 -9.13 -2.18 -3.54
CA PHE A 318 -8.11 -2.49 -2.52
C PHE A 318 -6.82 -1.71 -2.74
N ARG A 319 -6.31 -1.66 -3.97
CA ARG A 319 -5.09 -0.91 -4.31
C ARG A 319 -5.23 0.57 -3.98
N ASN A 320 -6.34 1.19 -4.37
CA ASN A 320 -6.61 2.59 -4.04
C ASN A 320 -6.65 2.83 -2.52
N TRP A 321 -7.20 1.89 -1.75
CA TRP A 321 -7.24 1.96 -0.28
C TRP A 321 -5.85 1.84 0.35
N VAL A 322 -5.04 0.92 -0.18
CA VAL A 322 -3.64 0.72 0.21
C VAL A 322 -2.82 1.97 -0.08
N GLU A 323 -3.00 2.59 -1.25
CA GLU A 323 -2.32 3.80 -1.68
C GLU A 323 -2.75 5.06 -0.91
N GLY A 324 -3.87 4.99 -0.17
CA GLY A 324 -4.38 6.11 0.61
C GLY A 324 -5.15 7.14 -0.22
N ASN A 325 -5.69 6.74 -1.37
CA ASN A 325 -6.49 7.63 -2.21
C ASN A 325 -7.72 8.15 -1.44
N ASN A 326 -8.07 9.43 -1.65
CA ASN A 326 -9.15 10.12 -0.92
C ASN A 326 -10.49 9.38 -0.97
N ASP A 327 -10.85 8.83 -2.13
CA ASP A 327 -11.97 7.89 -2.26
C ASP A 327 -11.46 6.58 -2.87
N PRO A 328 -11.21 5.54 -2.05
CA PRO A 328 -10.76 4.24 -2.53
C PRO A 328 -11.72 3.54 -3.50
N ARG A 329 -13.00 3.92 -3.49
CA ARG A 329 -14.04 3.33 -4.33
C ARG A 329 -13.98 3.81 -5.77
N LEU A 330 -13.34 4.96 -6.03
CA LEU A 330 -13.34 5.57 -7.36
C LEU A 330 -12.32 4.88 -8.28
N ILE A 331 -12.81 4.30 -9.36
CA ILE A 331 -12.01 3.78 -10.47
C ILE A 331 -12.28 4.63 -11.71
N CYS A 332 -11.23 5.27 -12.24
CA CYS A 332 -11.28 6.04 -13.47
C CYS A 332 -10.53 5.30 -14.57
N THR A 333 -11.19 5.02 -15.69
CA THR A 333 -10.57 4.35 -16.85
C THR A 333 -10.72 5.16 -18.13
N SER A 334 -9.64 5.20 -18.91
CA SER A 334 -9.62 5.78 -20.27
C SER A 334 -9.91 4.71 -21.32
N GLY A 335 -10.47 5.11 -22.47
CA GLY A 335 -10.77 4.22 -23.59
C GLY A 335 -12.13 3.52 -23.51
N GLY A 336 -13.02 4.00 -22.64
CA GLY A 336 -14.37 3.47 -22.47
C GLY A 336 -14.40 1.98 -22.10
N TYR A 337 -15.46 1.29 -22.55
CA TYR A 337 -15.65 -0.14 -22.26
C TYR A 337 -14.58 -1.05 -22.88
N GLN A 338 -13.97 -0.62 -23.99
CA GLN A 338 -12.85 -1.34 -24.58
C GLN A 338 -11.61 -1.25 -23.69
N GLY A 339 -11.34 -0.07 -23.11
CA GLY A 339 -10.26 0.12 -22.14
C GLY A 339 -10.40 -0.84 -20.95
N ILE A 340 -11.61 -0.94 -20.40
CA ILE A 340 -11.91 -1.90 -19.31
C ILE A 340 -11.74 -3.35 -19.78
N ALA A 341 -12.26 -3.71 -20.96
CA ALA A 341 -12.10 -5.06 -21.51
C ALA A 341 -10.62 -5.45 -21.67
N ASN A 342 -9.77 -4.50 -22.07
CA ASN A 342 -8.31 -4.71 -22.17
C ASN A 342 -7.69 -4.91 -20.79
N LEU A 343 -8.03 -4.05 -19.80
CA LEU A 343 -7.50 -4.12 -18.43
C LEU A 343 -7.81 -5.46 -17.73
N ILE A 344 -8.98 -6.04 -17.99
CA ILE A 344 -9.36 -7.34 -17.41
C ILE A 344 -8.88 -8.54 -18.26
N GLY A 345 -8.15 -8.30 -19.35
CA GLY A 345 -7.63 -9.35 -20.22
C GLY A 345 -8.71 -10.05 -21.07
N CYS A 346 -9.75 -9.32 -21.47
CA CYS A 346 -10.80 -9.74 -22.39
C CYS A 346 -10.77 -8.98 -23.74
N GLY A 347 -9.79 -8.09 -23.93
CA GLY A 347 -9.71 -7.16 -25.07
C GLY A 347 -9.63 -7.79 -26.47
N ALA A 348 -9.22 -9.05 -26.58
CA ALA A 348 -9.02 -9.74 -27.86
C ALA A 348 -10.32 -10.02 -28.64
N SER A 349 -11.48 -9.97 -27.98
CA SER A 349 -12.77 -10.22 -28.61
C SER A 349 -13.55 -8.93 -28.82
N ASN A 350 -14.04 -8.71 -30.04
CA ASN A 350 -14.91 -7.57 -30.37
C ASN A 350 -16.23 -7.58 -29.58
N LYS A 351 -16.61 -8.71 -28.97
CA LYS A 351 -17.83 -8.82 -28.14
C LYS A 351 -17.60 -8.38 -26.69
N SER A 352 -16.36 -8.42 -26.20
CA SER A 352 -16.06 -8.16 -24.79
C SER A 352 -16.39 -6.75 -24.30
N PRO A 353 -16.21 -5.66 -25.08
CA PRO A 353 -16.67 -4.34 -24.65
C PRO A 353 -18.19 -4.27 -24.42
N SER A 354 -18.97 -4.94 -25.28
CA SER A 354 -20.43 -4.98 -25.15
C SER A 354 -20.86 -5.78 -23.92
N GLU A 355 -20.14 -6.85 -23.61
CA GLU A 355 -20.37 -7.69 -22.42
C GLU A 355 -20.01 -6.92 -21.13
N VAL A 356 -18.85 -6.25 -21.11
CA VAL A 356 -18.45 -5.36 -20.01
C VAL A 356 -19.49 -4.25 -19.80
N LYS A 357 -19.96 -3.60 -20.87
CA LYS A 357 -21.02 -2.59 -20.80
C LYS A 357 -22.28 -3.16 -20.15
N ALA A 358 -22.73 -4.34 -20.60
CA ALA A 358 -23.92 -5.00 -20.06
C ALA A 358 -23.77 -5.33 -18.57
N ILE A 359 -22.65 -5.93 -18.16
CA ILE A 359 -22.40 -6.30 -16.76
C ILE A 359 -22.34 -5.05 -15.87
N LEU A 360 -21.62 -3.99 -16.28
CA LEU A 360 -21.54 -2.75 -15.51
C LEU A 360 -22.91 -2.09 -15.34
N HIS A 361 -23.74 -2.06 -16.38
CA HIS A 361 -25.11 -1.56 -16.27
C HIS A 361 -25.95 -2.43 -15.32
N ALA A 362 -25.83 -3.75 -15.40
CA ALA A 362 -26.52 -4.64 -14.46
C ALA A 362 -26.08 -4.43 -13.00
N GLN A 363 -24.78 -4.22 -12.74
CA GLN A 363 -24.25 -3.84 -11.41
C GLN A 363 -24.75 -2.47 -10.94
N ALA A 364 -24.88 -1.51 -11.87
CA ALA A 364 -25.21 -0.12 -11.58
C ALA A 364 -26.70 0.13 -11.39
N PHE A 365 -27.58 -0.71 -11.93
CA PHE A 365 -29.03 -0.57 -11.80
C PHE A 365 -29.66 -1.66 -10.92
N GLY A 366 -29.03 -2.83 -10.80
CA GLY A 366 -29.53 -3.92 -9.95
C GLY A 366 -29.50 -3.60 -8.47
N GLN A 367 -30.62 -3.83 -7.79
CA GLN A 367 -30.77 -3.81 -6.33
C GLN A 367 -30.45 -5.20 -5.79
N PHE A 368 -29.25 -5.38 -5.25
CA PHE A 368 -28.80 -6.64 -4.67
C PHE A 368 -29.03 -6.66 -3.17
N ASN A 369 -29.31 -7.84 -2.63
CA ASN A 369 -29.43 -8.04 -1.19
C ASN A 369 -28.05 -7.99 -0.52
N PHE A 370 -27.95 -7.25 0.58
CA PHE A 370 -26.75 -7.16 1.40
C PHE A 370 -26.92 -7.90 2.74
N PRO A 371 -25.83 -8.43 3.32
CA PRO A 371 -25.91 -9.30 4.49
C PRO A 371 -26.44 -8.64 5.77
N GLN A 372 -26.50 -7.31 5.83
CA GLN A 372 -27.09 -6.51 6.91
C GLN A 372 -28.60 -6.26 6.75
N GLY A 373 -29.24 -6.80 5.70
CA GLY A 373 -30.68 -6.70 5.48
C GLY A 373 -31.13 -5.54 4.59
N GLY A 374 -30.20 -4.74 4.06
CA GLY A 374 -30.48 -3.70 3.08
C GLY A 374 -30.37 -4.19 1.64
N THR A 375 -30.86 -3.40 0.70
CA THR A 375 -30.68 -3.59 -0.75
C THR A 375 -29.96 -2.40 -1.36
N GLY A 376 -29.19 -2.62 -2.42
CA GLY A 376 -28.53 -1.53 -3.14
C GLY A 376 -27.74 -1.98 -4.36
N ASN A 377 -27.18 -1.01 -5.05
CA ASN A 377 -26.40 -1.21 -6.26
C ASN A 377 -24.97 -1.63 -5.88
N MET A 378 -24.34 -2.48 -6.70
CA MET A 378 -22.94 -2.86 -6.48
C MET A 378 -21.98 -1.72 -6.82
N ILE A 379 -22.35 -0.88 -7.78
CA ILE A 379 -21.55 0.27 -8.23
C ILE A 379 -22.45 1.45 -8.58
N ILE A 380 -21.85 2.63 -8.68
CA ILE A 380 -22.39 3.78 -9.41
C ILE A 380 -21.55 3.94 -10.68
N LEU A 381 -22.20 4.01 -11.83
CA LEU A 381 -21.56 4.14 -13.13
C LEU A 381 -21.77 5.56 -13.69
N ARG A 382 -20.70 6.21 -14.13
CA ARG A 382 -20.75 7.49 -14.84
C ARG A 382 -19.94 7.40 -16.12
N GLU A 383 -20.64 7.51 -17.25
CA GLU A 383 -20.04 7.60 -18.58
C GLU A 383 -19.78 9.06 -18.92
N ILE A 384 -18.54 9.40 -19.26
CA ILE A 384 -18.18 10.74 -19.73
C ILE A 384 -17.92 10.62 -21.24
N GLU A 385 -18.96 10.89 -22.03
CA GLU A 385 -18.89 10.89 -23.48
C GLU A 385 -18.06 12.09 -23.96
N LYS A 386 -17.01 11.82 -24.76
CA LYS A 386 -16.12 12.79 -25.41
C LYS A 386 -15.72 13.96 -24.49
N TYR A 387 -14.60 13.79 -23.78
CA TYR A 387 -13.93 14.93 -23.16
C TYR A 387 -13.63 16.00 -24.23
N ARG A 388 -13.67 17.28 -23.85
CA ARG A 388 -13.28 18.39 -24.74
C ARG A 388 -11.93 18.06 -25.40
N ASN A 389 -11.79 18.36 -26.69
CA ASN A 389 -10.54 18.20 -27.48
C ASN A 389 -10.12 16.78 -27.88
N GLY A 390 -11.06 15.86 -28.08
CA GLY A 390 -10.77 14.57 -28.73
C GLY A 390 -10.10 13.51 -27.85
N GLU A 391 -10.08 13.70 -26.52
CA GLU A 391 -9.62 12.65 -25.60
C GLU A 391 -10.55 11.43 -25.66
N PRO A 392 -10.01 10.21 -25.44
CA PRO A 392 -10.79 8.99 -25.40
C PRO A 392 -11.88 9.06 -24.30
N SER A 393 -12.99 8.36 -24.52
CA SER A 393 -14.09 8.28 -23.55
C SER A 393 -13.58 7.78 -22.19
N LYS A 394 -14.12 8.36 -21.12
CA LYS A 394 -13.77 8.00 -19.74
C LYS A 394 -14.96 7.34 -19.06
N ILE A 395 -14.70 6.31 -18.27
CA ILE A 395 -15.69 5.67 -17.42
C ILE A 395 -15.24 5.80 -15.98
N ASN A 396 -16.11 6.40 -15.16
CA ASN A 396 -15.93 6.44 -13.72
C ASN A 396 -16.86 5.42 -13.08
N ILE A 397 -16.26 4.51 -12.30
CA ILE A 397 -16.96 3.52 -11.49
C ILE A 397 -16.73 3.89 -10.03
N ILE A 398 -17.79 4.10 -9.26
CA ILE A 398 -17.71 4.21 -7.81
C ILE A 398 -18.17 2.87 -7.24
N LEU A 399 -17.27 2.11 -6.66
CA LEU A 399 -17.59 0.84 -6.02
C LEU A 399 -18.50 1.07 -4.81
N GLY A 400 -19.50 0.21 -4.63
CA GLY A 400 -20.20 0.13 -3.36
C GLY A 400 -19.25 -0.37 -2.27
N GLU A 401 -19.49 0.05 -1.03
CA GLU A 401 -18.62 -0.29 0.10
C GLU A 401 -18.50 -1.80 0.32
N MET A 402 -19.53 -2.58 -0.03
CA MET A 402 -19.54 -4.04 0.07
C MET A 402 -18.42 -4.73 -0.74
N LEU A 403 -17.86 -4.06 -1.74
CA LEU A 403 -16.73 -4.54 -2.53
C LEU A 403 -15.36 -4.19 -1.92
N LEU A 404 -15.34 -3.49 -0.78
CA LEU A 404 -14.14 -3.12 -0.05
C LEU A 404 -13.99 -3.92 1.25
N PRO A 405 -12.75 -4.16 1.73
CA PRO A 405 -12.51 -4.95 2.94
C PRO A 405 -13.08 -4.33 4.23
N ASN A 406 -13.19 -3.01 4.30
CA ASN A 406 -13.68 -2.27 5.47
C ASN A 406 -15.19 -2.43 5.71
N PHE A 407 -15.94 -2.98 4.74
CA PHE A 407 -17.36 -3.26 4.90
C PHE A 407 -17.68 -4.19 6.08
N THR A 408 -16.71 -5.01 6.49
CA THR A 408 -16.83 -5.91 7.64
C THR A 408 -17.23 -5.18 8.93
N HIS A 409 -16.89 -3.89 9.08
CA HIS A 409 -17.26 -3.07 10.23
C HIS A 409 -18.76 -2.73 10.27
N LEU A 410 -19.43 -2.71 9.12
CA LEU A 410 -20.88 -2.44 8.99
C LEU A 410 -21.75 -3.69 9.16
N MET A 411 -21.15 -4.87 9.11
CA MET A 411 -21.87 -6.14 9.23
C MET A 411 -22.08 -6.53 10.70
N PRO A 412 -23.06 -7.36 11.06
CA PRO A 412 -23.16 -7.92 12.42
C PRO A 412 -21.94 -8.78 12.77
N ALA A 413 -21.55 -8.81 14.05
CA ALA A 413 -20.45 -9.67 14.51
C ALA A 413 -20.76 -11.16 14.25
N GLY A 414 -19.76 -11.93 13.84
CA GLY A 414 -19.87 -13.36 13.59
C GLY A 414 -19.18 -13.81 12.30
N GLU A 415 -19.48 -15.03 11.85
CA GLU A 415 -18.80 -15.67 10.73
C GLU A 415 -18.94 -14.93 9.40
N LYS A 416 -20.03 -14.18 9.23
CA LYS A 416 -20.30 -13.41 8.01
C LYS A 416 -19.29 -12.26 7.80
N ARG A 417 -18.63 -11.78 8.87
CA ARG A 417 -17.55 -10.76 8.80
C ARG A 417 -16.21 -11.31 8.33
N ARG A 418 -16.03 -12.64 8.27
CA ARG A 418 -14.77 -13.22 7.79
C ARG A 418 -14.50 -12.75 6.38
N LEU A 419 -13.25 -12.49 6.06
CA LEU A 419 -12.85 -12.05 4.74
C LEU A 419 -12.45 -13.26 3.90
N VAL A 420 -12.90 -13.27 2.65
CA VAL A 420 -12.50 -14.24 1.64
C VAL A 420 -11.64 -13.53 0.62
N PRO A 421 -10.37 -13.94 0.44
CA PRO A 421 -9.49 -13.34 -0.56
C PRO A 421 -10.05 -13.46 -1.97
N ILE A 422 -9.82 -12.43 -2.78
CA ILE A 422 -10.14 -12.36 -4.20
C ILE A 422 -8.82 -12.19 -4.96
N THR A 423 -8.30 -13.29 -5.48
CA THR A 423 -7.01 -13.34 -6.17
C THR A 423 -7.20 -13.34 -7.69
N ASP A 424 -6.07 -13.26 -8.39
CA ASP A 424 -6.01 -13.56 -9.82
C ASP A 424 -6.50 -14.99 -10.09
N LEU A 425 -6.92 -15.25 -11.34
CA LEU A 425 -7.41 -16.56 -11.74
C LEU A 425 -6.28 -17.60 -11.69
N PRO A 426 -6.60 -18.86 -11.33
CA PRO A 426 -5.63 -19.93 -11.38
C PRO A 426 -5.43 -20.37 -12.84
N PRO A 427 -4.48 -21.28 -13.11
CA PRO A 427 -4.36 -21.91 -14.43
C PRO A 427 -5.70 -22.48 -14.87
N LEU A 428 -6.18 -22.12 -16.07
CA LEU A 428 -7.48 -22.58 -16.59
C LEU A 428 -7.28 -23.83 -17.44
N ILE A 429 -7.85 -24.95 -16.98
CA ILE A 429 -7.56 -26.27 -17.52
C ILE A 429 -8.68 -26.76 -18.45
N GLY A 430 -8.32 -27.12 -19.68
CA GLY A 430 -9.26 -27.72 -20.65
C GLY A 430 -9.95 -26.71 -21.58
N SER A 431 -11.27 -26.84 -21.77
CA SER A 431 -12.01 -26.08 -22.78
C SER A 431 -12.54 -24.76 -22.22
N LYS A 432 -12.63 -23.73 -23.09
CA LYS A 432 -13.13 -22.38 -22.72
C LYS A 432 -14.49 -22.39 -22.03
N ASN A 433 -15.34 -23.38 -22.32
CA ASN A 433 -16.68 -23.50 -21.75
C ASN A 433 -16.69 -23.85 -20.25
N THR A 434 -15.59 -24.36 -19.69
CA THR A 434 -15.48 -24.68 -18.26
C THR A 434 -14.72 -23.62 -17.46
N HIS A 435 -14.14 -22.62 -18.12
CA HIS A 435 -13.27 -21.65 -17.46
C HIS A 435 -13.99 -20.78 -16.42
N ALA A 436 -15.25 -20.39 -16.68
CA ALA A 436 -16.03 -19.64 -15.70
C ALA A 436 -16.37 -20.50 -14.46
N ALA A 437 -16.71 -21.78 -14.67
CA ALA A 437 -16.93 -22.73 -13.58
C ALA A 437 -15.64 -22.94 -12.75
N GLN A 438 -14.48 -23.00 -13.39
CA GLN A 438 -13.19 -23.02 -12.68
C GLN A 438 -12.92 -21.74 -11.88
N ALA A 439 -13.25 -20.57 -12.44
CA ALA A 439 -13.14 -19.29 -11.72
C ALA A 439 -14.08 -19.21 -10.50
N MET A 440 -15.25 -19.84 -10.56
CA MET A 440 -16.15 -20.01 -9.41
C MET A 440 -15.58 -21.01 -8.40
N LEU A 441 -15.10 -22.17 -8.85
CA LEU A 441 -14.47 -23.18 -7.99
C LEU A 441 -13.32 -22.59 -7.17
N GLN A 442 -12.49 -21.74 -7.78
CA GLN A 442 -11.43 -21.03 -7.05
C GLN A 442 -11.97 -20.21 -5.87
N ILE A 443 -13.04 -19.44 -6.08
CA ILE A 443 -13.66 -18.63 -5.01
C ILE A 443 -14.18 -19.52 -3.89
N LEU A 444 -14.81 -20.64 -4.24
CA LEU A 444 -15.33 -21.61 -3.27
C LEU A 444 -14.20 -22.25 -2.45
N ILE A 445 -13.05 -22.53 -3.06
CA ILE A 445 -11.88 -23.03 -2.34
C ILE A 445 -11.30 -21.96 -1.43
N LEU A 446 -11.14 -20.71 -1.90
CA LEU A 446 -10.64 -19.62 -1.06
C LEU A 446 -11.58 -19.32 0.12
N GLU A 447 -12.89 -19.50 -0.07
CA GLU A 447 -13.85 -19.47 1.03
C GLU A 447 -13.61 -20.62 2.01
N GLU A 448 -13.30 -21.83 1.54
CA GLU A 448 -12.99 -22.97 2.40
C GLU A 448 -11.68 -22.76 3.18
N PHE A 449 -10.67 -22.15 2.56
CA PHE A 449 -9.48 -21.66 3.26
C PHE A 449 -9.84 -20.64 4.37
N SER A 450 -10.77 -19.73 4.11
CA SER A 450 -11.27 -18.80 5.13
C SER A 450 -12.04 -19.52 6.25
N ASN A 451 -12.84 -20.54 5.91
CA ASN A 451 -13.59 -21.37 6.86
C ASN A 451 -12.68 -22.18 7.78
N GLN A 452 -11.58 -22.71 7.25
CA GLN A 452 -10.59 -23.50 7.97
C GLN A 452 -9.33 -22.69 8.35
N SER A 453 -9.44 -21.36 8.42
CA SER A 453 -8.29 -20.47 8.71
C SER A 453 -7.63 -20.75 10.06
N ASP A 454 -8.39 -21.20 11.06
CA ASP A 454 -7.86 -21.67 12.34
C ASP A 454 -7.01 -22.93 12.19
N LYS A 455 -7.44 -23.89 11.37
CA LYS A 455 -6.63 -25.07 11.02
C LYS A 455 -5.36 -24.63 10.30
N LEU A 456 -5.47 -23.80 9.25
CA LEU A 456 -4.34 -23.25 8.51
C LEU A 456 -3.30 -22.60 9.44
N ALA A 457 -3.75 -21.77 10.39
CA ALA A 457 -2.87 -21.11 11.36
C ALA A 457 -2.17 -22.06 12.34
N SER A 458 -2.75 -23.24 12.60
CA SER A 458 -2.25 -24.19 13.59
C SER A 458 -1.41 -25.33 13.00
N SER A 459 -1.78 -25.84 11.82
CA SER A 459 -1.12 -26.95 11.15
C SER A 459 -0.40 -26.55 9.85
N GLY A 460 -0.56 -25.30 9.40
CA GLY A 460 0.00 -24.82 8.13
C GLY A 460 -0.80 -25.23 6.90
N SER A 461 -1.91 -25.95 7.04
CA SER A 461 -2.69 -26.53 5.93
C SER A 461 -4.19 -26.60 6.22
N ILE A 462 -5.02 -26.75 5.18
CA ILE A 462 -6.45 -27.07 5.30
C ILE A 462 -6.75 -28.48 4.79
N LEU A 463 -7.85 -29.10 5.23
CA LEU A 463 -8.27 -30.40 4.74
C LEU A 463 -9.29 -30.25 3.59
N LEU A 464 -8.96 -30.78 2.42
CA LEU A 464 -9.86 -30.84 1.26
C LEU A 464 -9.85 -32.25 0.67
N PRO A 465 -10.62 -33.19 1.26
CA PRO A 465 -10.73 -34.54 0.71
C PRO A 465 -11.44 -34.49 -0.64
N ILE A 466 -11.26 -35.54 -1.46
CA ILE A 466 -11.85 -35.61 -2.80
C ILE A 466 -13.38 -35.44 -2.82
N SER A 467 -14.07 -35.88 -1.76
CA SER A 467 -15.51 -35.69 -1.59
C SER A 467 -15.88 -34.20 -1.51
N LYS A 468 -15.10 -33.41 -0.78
CA LYS A 468 -15.31 -31.96 -0.67
C LYS A 468 -15.01 -31.26 -2.01
N TRP A 469 -13.95 -31.67 -2.70
CA TRP A 469 -13.68 -31.17 -4.06
C TRP A 469 -14.84 -31.41 -5.03
N LYS A 470 -15.45 -32.61 -5.01
CA LYS A 470 -16.62 -32.92 -5.83
C LYS A 470 -17.85 -32.09 -5.47
N GLU A 471 -18.06 -31.84 -4.18
CA GLU A 471 -19.12 -30.94 -3.67
C GLU A 471 -18.93 -29.51 -4.20
N LEU A 472 -17.72 -28.95 -4.07
CA LEU A 472 -17.42 -27.59 -4.53
C LEU A 472 -17.47 -27.48 -6.06
N ALA A 473 -17.01 -28.50 -6.79
CA ALA A 473 -17.11 -28.54 -8.25
C ALA A 473 -18.57 -28.57 -8.71
N HIS A 474 -19.43 -29.33 -8.04
CA HIS A 474 -20.86 -29.34 -8.32
C HIS A 474 -21.49 -27.96 -8.10
N GLN A 475 -21.19 -27.30 -6.97
CA GLN A 475 -21.65 -25.92 -6.69
C GLN A 475 -21.16 -24.92 -7.75
N ALA A 476 -19.97 -25.14 -8.32
CA ALA A 476 -19.43 -24.30 -9.39
C ALA A 476 -20.00 -24.63 -10.79
N ASN A 477 -20.94 -25.57 -10.90
CA ASN A 477 -21.45 -26.11 -12.16
C ASN A 477 -20.34 -26.68 -13.06
N LEU A 478 -19.38 -27.37 -12.44
CA LEU A 478 -18.30 -28.07 -13.09
C LEU A 478 -18.53 -29.58 -13.00
N ALA A 479 -18.46 -30.28 -14.14
CA ALA A 479 -18.62 -31.73 -14.15
C ALA A 479 -17.53 -32.42 -13.32
N GLN A 480 -17.94 -33.39 -12.48
CA GLN A 480 -17.04 -34.05 -11.53
C GLN A 480 -15.86 -34.77 -12.20
N SER A 481 -15.98 -35.14 -13.48
CA SER A 481 -14.91 -35.73 -14.28
C SER A 481 -13.71 -34.79 -14.49
N TYR A 482 -13.88 -33.48 -14.32
CA TYR A 482 -12.78 -32.51 -14.42
C TYR A 482 -12.00 -32.33 -13.12
N VAL A 483 -12.52 -32.81 -11.98
CA VAL A 483 -11.96 -32.50 -10.64
C VAL A 483 -10.50 -32.93 -10.54
N GLU A 484 -10.18 -34.18 -10.85
CA GLU A 484 -8.80 -34.69 -10.73
C GLU A 484 -7.84 -33.96 -11.66
N LYS A 485 -8.29 -33.66 -12.89
CA LYS A 485 -7.51 -32.91 -13.88
C LYS A 485 -7.21 -31.48 -13.39
N ILE A 486 -8.19 -30.84 -12.75
CA ILE A 486 -8.01 -29.49 -12.19
C ILE A 486 -7.10 -29.52 -10.97
N ILE A 487 -7.25 -30.50 -10.07
CA ILE A 487 -6.34 -30.64 -8.93
C ILE A 487 -4.89 -30.74 -9.44
N ALA A 488 -4.61 -31.64 -10.39
CA ALA A 488 -3.29 -31.79 -10.97
C ALA A 488 -2.77 -30.47 -11.56
N GLY A 489 -3.56 -29.81 -12.42
CA GLY A 489 -3.17 -28.54 -13.06
C GLY A 489 -3.09 -27.35 -12.10
N TRP A 490 -3.66 -27.43 -10.90
CA TRP A 490 -3.54 -26.37 -9.88
C TRP A 490 -2.42 -26.64 -8.88
N THR A 491 -1.91 -27.87 -8.80
CA THR A 491 -0.81 -28.26 -7.90
C THR A 491 0.55 -28.33 -8.57
N GLU A 492 0.61 -28.27 -9.90
CA GLU A 492 1.84 -28.36 -10.67
C GLU A 492 2.18 -26.98 -11.27
N ASP A 493 3.47 -26.61 -11.21
CA ASP A 493 3.98 -25.49 -11.99
C ASP A 493 4.02 -25.91 -13.48
N ASP A 494 3.60 -25.03 -14.38
CA ASP A 494 3.81 -25.21 -15.82
C ASP A 494 4.70 -24.10 -16.41
N LEU A 495 4.92 -24.15 -17.73
CA LEU A 495 5.76 -23.18 -18.46
C LEU A 495 5.23 -21.73 -18.39
N PHE A 496 3.93 -21.54 -18.15
CA PHE A 496 3.26 -20.24 -18.30
C PHE A 496 2.61 -19.75 -17.01
N SER A 497 2.49 -20.60 -15.99
CA SER A 497 1.69 -20.37 -14.81
C SER A 497 2.23 -21.12 -13.61
N LYS A 498 2.16 -20.46 -12.45
CA LYS A 498 2.56 -21.02 -11.17
C LYS A 498 1.41 -21.79 -10.55
N ALA A 499 1.74 -22.85 -9.81
CA ALA A 499 0.79 -23.64 -9.06
C ALA A 499 -0.05 -22.74 -8.15
N PHE A 500 -1.37 -22.93 -8.21
CA PHE A 500 -2.31 -22.24 -7.33
C PHE A 500 -2.30 -22.84 -5.92
N LEU A 501 -2.09 -24.16 -5.81
CA LEU A 501 -2.10 -24.92 -4.57
C LEU A 501 -0.81 -25.73 -4.41
N GLN A 502 -0.48 -26.10 -3.17
CA GLN A 502 0.40 -27.22 -2.89
C GLN A 502 -0.40 -28.29 -2.16
N LYS A 503 -0.04 -29.57 -2.38
CA LYS A 503 -0.79 -30.73 -1.91
C LYS A 503 0.11 -31.70 -1.17
N GLN A 504 -0.34 -32.16 -0.01
CA GLN A 504 0.23 -33.29 0.73
C GLN A 504 -0.91 -34.21 1.20
N GLY A 505 -1.18 -35.28 0.44
CA GLY A 505 -2.35 -36.12 0.68
C GLY A 505 -3.65 -35.34 0.45
N ASP A 506 -4.50 -35.25 1.46
CA ASP A 506 -5.73 -34.44 1.47
C ASP A 506 -5.52 -33.03 2.06
N GLU A 507 -4.29 -32.69 2.43
CA GLU A 507 -3.95 -31.38 2.96
C GLU A 507 -3.45 -30.43 1.88
N TYR A 508 -3.94 -29.19 1.92
CA TYR A 508 -3.65 -28.19 0.90
C TYR A 508 -3.22 -26.86 1.52
N THR A 509 -2.29 -26.19 0.83
CA THR A 509 -1.89 -24.81 1.05
C THR A 509 -1.99 -24.03 -0.26
N LEU A 510 -1.93 -22.70 -0.21
CA LEU A 510 -1.79 -21.91 -1.43
C LEU A 510 -0.34 -21.96 -1.92
N GLY A 511 -0.15 -21.87 -3.23
CA GLY A 511 1.17 -21.85 -3.85
C GLY A 511 2.05 -20.69 -3.36
N PRO A 512 3.40 -20.77 -3.47
CA PRO A 512 4.31 -19.74 -2.95
C PRO A 512 4.07 -18.33 -3.51
N SER A 513 3.58 -18.21 -4.75
CA SER A 513 3.18 -16.95 -5.38
C SER A 513 2.01 -16.25 -4.66
N TYR A 514 1.28 -16.97 -3.81
CA TYR A 514 0.14 -16.48 -3.02
C TYR A 514 0.49 -16.33 -1.53
N SER A 515 1.77 -16.27 -1.16
CA SER A 515 2.23 -16.16 0.24
C SER A 515 1.56 -15.05 1.05
N LEU A 516 1.31 -13.87 0.46
CA LEU A 516 0.56 -12.79 1.12
C LEU A 516 -0.87 -13.21 1.50
N VAL A 517 -1.53 -14.00 0.64
CA VAL A 517 -2.87 -14.52 0.89
C VAL A 517 -2.84 -15.58 1.99
N THR A 518 -1.83 -16.45 1.99
CA THR A 518 -1.60 -17.44 3.06
C THR A 518 -1.40 -16.74 4.40
N ASN A 519 -0.50 -15.76 4.47
CA ASN A 519 -0.21 -14.99 5.69
C ASN A 519 -1.47 -14.27 6.21
N PHE A 520 -2.26 -13.69 5.29
CA PHE A 520 -3.53 -13.06 5.63
C PHE A 520 -4.53 -14.04 6.26
N LEU A 521 -4.68 -15.22 5.66
CA LEU A 521 -5.59 -16.27 6.16
C LEU A 521 -5.11 -16.85 7.50
N GLU A 522 -3.81 -17.08 7.67
CA GLU A 522 -3.21 -17.50 8.94
C GLU A 522 -3.41 -16.46 10.03
N TYR A 523 -3.21 -15.17 9.73
CA TYR A 523 -3.48 -14.08 10.66
C TYR A 523 -4.96 -14.07 11.11
N GLN A 524 -5.89 -14.19 10.16
CA GLN A 524 -7.32 -14.34 10.45
C GLN A 524 -7.59 -15.55 11.35
N GLY A 525 -6.90 -16.67 11.10
CA GLY A 525 -6.98 -17.89 11.92
C GLY A 525 -6.49 -17.70 13.35
N LYS A 526 -5.34 -17.05 13.54
CA LYS A 526 -4.79 -16.71 14.86
C LYS A 526 -5.76 -15.85 15.67
N GLN A 527 -6.33 -14.82 15.03
CA GLN A 527 -7.35 -13.96 15.65
C GLN A 527 -8.60 -14.75 16.07
N ARG A 528 -9.01 -15.76 15.28
CA ARG A 528 -10.14 -16.63 15.61
C ARG A 528 -9.85 -17.54 16.81
N ILE A 529 -8.65 -18.12 16.88
CA ILE A 529 -8.22 -18.95 18.01
C ILE A 529 -8.18 -18.11 19.30
N GLU A 530 -7.61 -16.91 19.24
CA GLU A 530 -7.56 -15.95 20.35
C GLU A 530 -8.97 -15.52 20.79
N GLY A 531 -9.83 -15.14 19.85
CA GLY A 531 -11.21 -14.75 20.11
C GLY A 531 -12.04 -15.88 20.73
N SER A 532 -11.85 -17.12 20.29
CA SER A 532 -12.50 -18.30 20.88
C SER A 532 -12.10 -18.50 22.34
N LYS A 533 -10.79 -18.41 22.65
CA LYS A 533 -10.28 -18.48 24.04
C LYS A 533 -10.85 -17.35 24.91
N GLY A 534 -10.90 -16.13 24.38
CA GLY A 534 -11.48 -14.97 25.09
C GLY A 534 -12.99 -15.13 25.34
N GLY A 535 -13.72 -15.68 24.38
CA GLY A 535 -15.15 -16.01 24.48
C GLY A 535 -15.43 -17.05 25.56
N TYR A 536 -14.64 -18.12 25.61
CA TYR A 536 -14.75 -19.15 26.65
C TYR A 536 -14.56 -18.56 28.05
N LYS A 537 -13.49 -17.79 28.27
CA LYS A 537 -13.22 -17.10 29.55
C LYS A 537 -14.38 -16.16 29.95
N SER A 538 -14.91 -15.41 28.98
CA SER A 538 -16.04 -14.50 29.24
C SER A 538 -17.34 -15.24 29.58
N ALA A 539 -17.59 -16.38 28.94
CA ALA A 539 -18.76 -17.22 29.22
C ALA A 539 -18.67 -17.88 30.60
N GLU A 540 -17.49 -18.34 30.98
CA GLU A 540 -17.20 -18.89 32.31
C GLU A 540 -17.42 -17.84 33.41
N LEU A 541 -16.87 -16.63 33.24
CA LEU A 541 -17.07 -15.52 34.18
C LEU A 541 -18.55 -15.11 34.30
N LYS A 542 -19.32 -15.13 33.20
CA LYS A 542 -20.77 -14.91 33.24
C LYS A 542 -21.51 -16.01 34.01
N LYS A 543 -21.14 -17.28 33.83
CA LYS A 543 -21.70 -18.40 34.59
C LYS A 543 -21.41 -18.27 36.08
N GLU A 544 -20.18 -17.92 36.46
CA GLU A 544 -19.80 -17.68 37.85
C GLU A 544 -20.58 -16.52 38.48
N LEU A 545 -20.71 -15.40 37.76
CA LEU A 545 -21.49 -14.26 38.23
C LEU A 545 -22.98 -14.59 38.37
N ALA A 546 -23.55 -15.38 37.47
CA ALA A 546 -24.92 -15.86 37.56
C ALA A 546 -25.10 -16.79 38.78
N ALA A 547 -24.17 -17.72 39.01
CA ALA A 547 -24.17 -18.60 40.17
C ALA A 547 -24.07 -17.82 41.50
N ARG A 548 -23.21 -16.79 41.56
CA ARG A 548 -23.09 -15.88 42.72
C ARG A 548 -24.36 -15.06 42.97
N LYS A 549 -25.05 -14.61 41.92
CA LYS A 549 -26.34 -13.91 42.05
C LYS A 549 -27.42 -14.85 42.59
N TYR A 550 -27.46 -16.09 42.11
CA TYR A 550 -28.42 -17.10 42.56
C TYR A 550 -28.20 -17.48 44.04
N SER A 551 -26.95 -17.68 44.46
CA SER A 551 -26.64 -17.98 45.87
C SER A 551 -26.98 -16.83 46.83
N LYS A 552 -26.76 -15.57 46.39
CA LYS A 552 -27.19 -14.37 47.15
C LYS A 552 -28.72 -14.23 47.24
N ALA A 553 -29.45 -14.59 46.19
CA ALA A 553 -30.92 -14.57 46.22
C ALA A 553 -31.49 -15.63 47.18
N LYS A 554 -30.92 -16.85 47.14
CA LYS A 554 -31.33 -17.97 48.00
C LYS A 554 -31.03 -17.72 49.49
N SER A 555 -29.88 -17.12 49.81
CA SER A 555 -29.54 -16.76 51.20
C SER A 555 -30.46 -15.68 51.77
N LYS A 556 -30.92 -14.73 50.96
CA LYS A 556 -31.93 -13.73 51.37
C LYS A 556 -33.32 -14.33 51.61
N GLN A 557 -33.72 -15.38 50.89
CA GLN A 557 -35.01 -16.05 51.12
C GLN A 557 -35.03 -16.93 52.37
N ASN A 558 -33.88 -17.42 52.83
CA ASN A 558 -33.79 -18.25 54.04
C ASN A 558 -33.57 -17.45 55.33
N SER A 559 -33.41 -16.13 55.23
CA SER A 559 -33.14 -15.22 56.37
C SER A 559 -34.26 -14.20 56.63
N GLY A 560 -35.35 -14.26 55.87
CA GLY A 560 -36.63 -13.65 56.19
C GLY A 560 -37.65 -14.74 56.46
#